data_AF-A0A0Q6VQP2-F1
#
_entry.id   AF-A0A0Q6VQP2-F1
#
_cell.length_a   1.000
_cell.length_b   1.000
_cell.length_c   1.000
_cell.angle_alpha   90.00
_cell.angle_beta   90.00
_cell.angle_gamma   90.00
#
_symmetry.space_group_name_H-M   'P 1'
#
loop_
_entity.id
_entity.type
_entity.pdbx_description
1 polymer ?
#
loop_
_entity_poly.entity_id
_entity_poly.type
_entity_poly.pdbx_seq_one_letter_code
_entity_poly.pdbx_strand_id
1 'polypeptide(L)' 'MHASSLDAIVNAQSILMQEHDVSSETALGLLVWAATDRGVTVLEVALSICGSRPQSRSADVPLRASA' A
#
# COMPACT_ATOMS: atom_id res chain seq x y z
N MET A 1 0.65 20.72 -3.99
CA MET A 1 1.98 20.17 -4.30
C MET A 1 1.75 18.92 -5.15
N HIS A 2 2.04 18.96 -6.45
CA HIS A 2 2.01 17.76 -7.28
C HIS A 2 3.27 16.95 -6.97
N ALA A 3 3.17 15.95 -6.09
CA ALA A 3 4.19 14.91 -6.03
C ALA A 3 4.33 14.33 -7.44
N SER A 4 5.55 14.21 -7.94
CA SER A 4 5.72 13.72 -9.30
C SER A 4 5.20 12.27 -9.36
N SER A 5 4.63 11.85 -10.50
CA SER A 5 4.09 10.49 -10.65
C SER A 5 5.12 9.41 -10.33
N LEU A 6 6.41 9.72 -10.54
CA LEU A 6 7.52 8.86 -10.17
C LEU A 6 7.70 8.77 -8.65
N ASP A 7 7.59 9.89 -7.92
CA ASP A 7 7.72 9.91 -6.46
C ASP A 7 6.66 9.03 -5.79
N ALA A 8 5.42 9.05 -6.30
CA ALA A 8 4.35 8.21 -5.78
C ALA A 8 4.67 6.72 -5.96
N ILE A 9 5.22 6.34 -7.11
CA ILE A 9 5.60 4.95 -7.40
C ILE A 9 6.76 4.50 -6.52
N VAL A 10 7.81 5.32 -6.40
CA VAL A 10 8.97 5.02 -5.56
C VAL A 10 8.57 4.90 -4.08
N ASN A 11 7.69 5.79 -3.61
CA ASN A 11 7.19 5.73 -2.24
C ASN A 11 6.37 4.46 -1.99
N ALA A 12 5.48 4.08 -2.91
CA ALA A 12 4.72 2.83 -2.81
C ALA A 12 5.64 1.59 -2.81
N GLN A 13 6.69 1.58 -3.64
CA GLN A 13 7.71 0.53 -3.60
C GLN A 13 8.40 0.45 -2.24
N SER A 14 8.80 1.59 -1.68
CA SER A 14 9.43 1.64 -0.36
C SER A 14 8.53 1.06 0.73
N ILE A 15 7.22 1.36 0.70
CA ILE A 15 6.24 0.79 1.65
C ILE A 15 6.19 -0.73 1.49
N LEU A 16 6.04 -1.23 0.26
CA LEU A 16 5.97 -2.67 -0.01
C LEU A 16 7.25 -3.41 0.41
N MET A 17 8.42 -2.82 0.17
CA MET A 17 9.70 -3.39 0.59
C MET A 17 9.79 -3.49 2.11
N GLN A 18 9.34 -2.47 2.84
CA GLN A 18 9.37 -2.45 4.31
C GLN A 18 8.35 -3.39 4.95
N GLU A 19 7.14 -3.47 4.39
CA GLU A 19 6.05 -4.27 4.96
C GLU A 19 6.16 -5.76 4.65
N HIS A 20 6.77 -6.12 3.52
CA HIS A 20 6.83 -7.50 3.04
C HIS A 20 8.26 -8.07 2.95
N ASP A 21 9.29 -7.31 3.31
CA ASP A 21 10.70 -7.70 3.23
C ASP A 21 11.10 -8.21 1.82
N VAL A 22 10.68 -7.46 0.80
CA VAL A 22 10.91 -7.81 -0.62
C VAL A 22 11.90 -6.86 -1.28
N SER A 23 12.51 -7.31 -2.39
CA SER A 23 13.37 -6.47 -3.21
C SER A 23 12.58 -5.37 -3.94
N SER A 24 13.28 -4.32 -4.38
CA SER A 24 12.68 -3.25 -5.21
C SER A 24 12.08 -3.79 -6.51
N GLU A 25 12.73 -4.77 -7.15
CA GLU A 25 12.22 -5.43 -8.36
C GLU A 25 10.92 -6.18 -8.09
N THR A 26 10.85 -6.91 -6.97
CA THR A 26 9.64 -7.63 -6.56
C THR A 26 8.51 -6.65 -6.22
N ALA A 27 8.81 -5.57 -5.49
CA ALA A 27 7.84 -4.52 -5.18
C ALA A 27 7.27 -3.87 -6.44
N LEU A 28 8.11 -3.58 -7.44
CA LEU A 28 7.65 -3.09 -8.74
C LEU A 28 6.79 -4.12 -9.47
N GLY A 29 7.21 -5.39 -9.47
CA GLY A 29 6.44 -6.49 -10.05
C GLY A 29 5.03 -6.61 -9.44
N LEU A 30 4.91 -6.47 -8.13
CA LEU A 30 3.64 -6.46 -7.41
C LEU A 30 2.74 -5.28 -7.82
N LEU A 31 3.31 -4.08 -7.98
CA LEU A 31 2.56 -2.91 -8.45
C LEU A 31 2.02 -3.11 -9.87
N VAL A 32 2.86 -3.64 -10.77
CA VAL A 32 2.47 -3.92 -12.16
C VAL A 32 1.43 -5.03 -12.25
N TRP A 33 1.60 -6.10 -11.47
CA TRP A 33 0.63 -7.18 -11.37
C TRP A 33 -0.73 -6.66 -10.89
N ALA A 34 -0.75 -5.88 -9.81
CA ALA A 34 -1.99 -5.31 -9.26
C ALA A 34 -2.66 -4.33 -10.24
N ALA A 35 -1.88 -3.54 -10.97
CA ALA A 35 -2.40 -2.64 -12.00
C ALA A 35 -3.06 -3.42 -13.14
N THR A 36 -2.41 -4.49 -13.60
CA THR A 36 -2.92 -5.38 -14.66
C THR A 36 -4.19 -6.09 -14.24
N ASP A 37 -4.20 -6.68 -13.04
CA ASP A 37 -5.34 -7.41 -12.46
C ASP A 37 -6.60 -6.52 -12.33
N ARG A 38 -6.40 -5.26 -11.92
CA ARG A 38 -7.48 -4.29 -11.73
C ARG A 38 -7.86 -3.49 -12.97
N GLY A 39 -7.08 -3.61 -14.06
CA GLY A 39 -7.27 -2.81 -15.27
C GLY A 39 -7.03 -1.31 -15.08
N VAL A 40 -6.12 -0.93 -14.18
CA VAL A 40 -5.78 0.48 -13.86
C VAL A 40 -4.29 0.74 -14.10
N THR A 41 -3.86 2.00 -13.95
CA THR A 41 -2.44 2.35 -14.07
C THR A 41 -1.65 2.01 -12.80
N VAL A 42 -0.34 1.78 -12.97
CA VAL A 42 0.61 1.59 -11.85
C VAL A 42 0.59 2.79 -10.89
N LEU A 43 0.40 4.00 -11.42
CA LEU A 43 0.29 5.22 -10.63
C LEU A 43 -0.94 5.18 -9.70
N GLU A 44 -2.10 4.75 -10.21
CA GLU A 44 -3.32 4.65 -9.39
C GLU A 44 -3.15 3.65 -8.25
N VAL A 45 -2.49 2.51 -8.51
CA VAL A 45 -2.15 1.54 -7.46
C VAL A 45 -1.19 2.16 -6.45
N ALA A 46 -0.13 2.84 -6.90
CA ALA A 46 0.84 3.48 -6.03
C ALA A 46 0.21 4.56 -5.13
N LEU A 47 -0.68 5.39 -5.69
CA LEU A 47 -1.44 6.39 -4.93
C LEU A 47 -2.38 5.73 -3.91
N SER A 48 -3.04 4.62 -4.27
CA SER A 48 -3.88 3.84 -3.36
C SER A 48 -3.09 3.29 -2.18
N ILE A 49 -1.89 2.76 -2.41
CA ILE A 49 -1.00 2.27 -1.35
C ILE A 49 -0.51 3.42 -0.46
N CYS A 50 -0.03 4.52 -1.05
CA CYS A 50 0.42 5.69 -0.29
C CYS A 50 -0.70 6.34 0.55
N GLY A 51 -1.96 6.28 0.06
CA GLY A 51 -3.13 6.77 0.78
C GLY A 51 -3.70 5.79 1.81
N SER A 52 -3.33 4.51 1.72
CA SER A 52 -3.71 3.49 2.69
C SER A 52 -2.81 3.63 3.92
N ARG A 53 -3.21 4.47 4.86
CA ARG A 53 -2.61 4.45 6.20
C ARG A 53 -2.70 3.02 6.73
N PRO A 54 -1.63 2.44 7.29
CA PRO A 54 -1.76 1.19 8.03
C PRO A 54 -2.74 1.49 9.16
N GLN A 55 -3.98 1.01 9.03
CA GLN A 55 -4.92 1.03 10.12
C GLN A 55 -4.28 0.16 11.20
N SER A 56 -3.65 0.85 12.16
CA SER A 56 -3.36 0.31 13.47
C SER A 56 -4.56 -0.54 13.86
N ARG A 57 -4.32 -1.84 14.10
CA ARG A 57 -5.29 -2.76 14.69
C ARG A 57 -5.84 -2.10 15.96
N SER A 58 -6.90 -1.32 15.83
CA SER A 58 -7.77 -0.99 16.94
C SER A 58 -8.41 -2.32 17.31
N ALA A 59 -7.93 -2.89 18.41
CA ALA A 59 -8.56 -4.01 19.06
C ALA A 59 -9.95 -3.56 19.51
N ASP A 60 -10.93 -3.66 18.61
CA ASP A 60 -12.34 -3.56 18.94
C ASP A 60 -12.75 -4.89 19.59
N VAL A 61 -12.32 -5.04 20.84
CA VAL A 61 -12.89 -6.02 21.76
C VAL A 61 -13.88 -5.25 22.62
N PRO A 62 -15.19 -5.32 22.34
CA PRO A 62 -16.18 -4.91 23.32
C PRO A 62 -16.15 -5.94 24.46
N LEU A 63 -15.41 -5.66 25.53
CA LEU A 63 -15.56 -6.36 26.81
C LEU A 63 -16.95 -6.01 27.35
N ARG A 64 -17.93 -6.82 26.96
CA ARG A 64 -19.25 -6.84 27.57
C ARG A 64 -19.09 -7.40 28.99
N ALA A 65 -18.75 -6.55 29.93
CA ALA A 65 -18.86 -6.86 31.35
C ALA A 65 -20.36 -6.86 31.70
N SER A 66 -20.97 -8.04 31.65
CA SER A 66 -22.25 -8.32 32.29
C SER A 66 -21.94 -8.95 33.65
N ALA A 67 -22.09 -8.17 34.72
CA ALA A 67 -22.41 -8.62 36.07
C ALA A 67 -22.71 -7.39 36.94
#